data_AF-A0AAD2SXE7-F1
#
_entry.id   AF-A0AAD2SXE7-F1
#
_cell.length_a   1.000
_cell.length_b   1.000
_cell.length_c   1.000
_cell.angle_alpha   90.00
_cell.angle_beta   90.00
_cell.angle_gamma   90.00
#
_symmetry.space_group_name_H-M   'P 1'
#
loop_
_entity.id
_entity.type
_entity.pdbx_description
1 polymer ?
#
loop_
_entity_poly.entity_id
_entity_poly.type
_entity_poly.pdbx_seq_one_letter_code
_entity_poly.pdbx_strand_id
1 'polypeptide(L)' 'MIAHFGIKGKDVEASKLFYQEALAPLGYKLTFDIPQVVSFAEPRNTVLEVIFG' A
#
# COMPACT_ATOMS: atom_id res chain seq x y z
N MET A 1 8.86 -10.28 -12.43
CA MET A 1 9.18 -9.55 -11.18
C MET A 1 8.41 -8.24 -11.23
N ILE A 2 7.33 -8.10 -10.44
CA ILE A 2 6.65 -6.81 -10.32
C ILE A 2 7.42 -6.02 -9.27
N ALA A 3 8.10 -4.95 -9.69
CA ALA A 3 8.91 -4.13 -8.80
C ALA A 3 8.06 -3.23 -7.90
N HIS A 4 6.84 -2.91 -8.34
CA HIS A 4 5.83 -2.10 -7.66
C HIS A 4 4.50 -2.20 -8.42
N PHE A 5 3.37 -1.96 -7.74
CA PHE A 5 2.08 -1.82 -8.39
C PHE A 5 1.36 -0.61 -7.78
N GLY A 6 1.01 0.36 -8.63
CA GLY A 6 0.34 1.61 -8.28
C GLY A 6 -1.18 1.47 -8.39
N ILE A 7 -1.92 1.71 -7.31
CA ILE A 7 -3.39 1.74 -7.36
C ILE A 7 -3.89 3.14 -7.05
N LYS A 8 -4.71 3.68 -7.96
CA LYS A 8 -5.27 5.03 -7.88
C LYS A 8 -6.69 4.98 -7.31
N GLY A 9 -6.84 5.36 -6.04
CA GLY A 9 -8.13 5.45 -5.34
C GLY A 9 -8.60 6.89 -5.17
N LYS A 10 -9.92 7.09 -5.03
CA LYS A 10 -10.50 8.43 -4.78
C LYS A 10 -10.51 8.79 -3.29
N ASP A 11 -10.61 7.78 -2.42
CA ASP A 11 -10.69 7.92 -0.97
C ASP A 11 -9.47 7.27 -0.30
N VAL A 12 -8.53 8.11 0.15
CA VAL A 12 -7.24 7.69 0.73
C VAL A 12 -7.42 6.88 2.00
N GLU A 13 -8.26 7.35 2.93
CA GLU A 13 -8.48 6.68 4.21
C GLU A 13 -9.17 5.32 4.07
N ALA A 14 -10.22 5.24 3.23
CA ALA A 14 -10.94 4.00 2.98
C ALA A 14 -10.04 2.97 2.30
N SER A 15 -9.23 3.40 1.34
CA SER A 15 -8.30 2.53 0.63
C SER A 15 -7.13 2.10 1.52
N LYS A 16 -6.61 2.99 2.37
CA LYS A 16 -5.59 2.65 3.37
C LYS A 16 -6.07 1.54 4.29
N LEU A 17 -7.27 1.68 4.85
CA LEU A 17 -7.86 0.65 5.73
C LEU A 17 -8.04 -0.67 4.98
N PHE A 18 -8.59 -0.62 3.77
CA PHE A 18 -8.77 -1.80 2.94
C PHE A 18 -7.45 -2.54 2.66
N TYR A 19 -6.43 -1.81 2.19
CA TYR A 19 -5.14 -2.41 1.86
C TYR A 19 -4.39 -2.85 3.12
N GLN A 20 -4.49 -2.13 4.23
CA GLN A 20 -3.87 -2.56 5.48
C GLN A 20 -4.43 -3.91 5.95
N GLU A 21 -5.76 -4.08 5.94
CA GLU A 21 -6.41 -5.33 6.33
C GLU A 21 -6.13 -6.46 5.33
N ALA A 22 -6.18 -6.18 4.04
CA ALA A 22 -5.92 -7.16 2.99
C ALA A 22 -4.46 -7.65 2.97
N LEU A 23 -3.52 -6.78 3.33
CA LEU A 23 -2.09 -7.04 3.25
C LEU A 23 -1.48 -7.52 4.58
N ALA A 24 -2.16 -7.29 5.72
CA ALA A 24 -1.78 -7.83 7.02
C ALA A 24 -1.53 -9.36 7.04
N PRO A 25 -2.41 -10.22 6.49
CA PRO A 25 -2.16 -11.67 6.47
C PRO A 25 -1.00 -12.08 5.54
N LEU A 26 -0.61 -11.20 4.61
CA LEU A 26 0.54 -11.39 3.73
C LEU A 26 1.85 -10.92 4.38
N GLY A 27 1.80 -10.32 5.58
CA GLY A 27 2.98 -9.83 6.29
C GLY A 27 3.55 -8.51 5.75
N TYR A 28 2.80 -7.82 4.88
CA TYR A 28 3.16 -6.49 4.42
C TYR A 28 2.92 -5.48 5.54
N LYS A 29 3.82 -4.51 5.62
CA LYS A 29 3.78 -3.45 6.62
C LYS A 29 3.71 -2.10 5.93
N LEU A 30 2.99 -1.16 6.54
CA LEU A 30 3.00 0.24 6.13
C LEU A 30 4.43 0.77 6.20
N THR A 31 4.96 1.27 5.08
CA THR A 31 6.30 1.85 4.99
C THR A 31 6.28 3.34 4.69
N PHE A 32 5.20 3.83 4.07
CA PHE A 32 5.03 5.25 3.77
C PHE A 32 3.56 5.64 4.01
N ASP A 33 3.34 6.74 4.72
CA ASP A 33 2.01 7.22 5.09
C ASP A 33 1.98 8.74 5.00
N ILE A 34 1.64 9.25 3.82
CA ILE A 34 1.40 10.66 3.59
C ILE A 34 -0.03 10.84 3.04
N PRO A 35 -0.67 12.00 3.24
CA PRO A 35 -2.07 12.20 2.84
C PRO A 35 -2.37 11.99 1.35
N GLN A 36 -1.35 11.84 0.50
CA GLN A 36 -1.45 11.62 -0.95
C GLN A 36 -1.00 10.21 -1.37
N VAL A 37 -0.24 9.49 -0.55
CA VAL A 37 0.40 8.21 -0.92
C VAL A 37 0.53 7.34 0.31
N VAL A 38 0.14 6.08 0.16
CA VAL A 38 0.37 5.06 1.19
C VAL A 38 1.13 3.91 0.56
N SER A 39 2.27 3.54 1.13
CA SER A 39 3.07 2.40 0.65
C SER A 39 3.12 1.31 1.69
N PHE A 40 3.11 0.07 1.22
CA PHE A 40 3.23 -1.15 2.00
C PHE A 40 4.39 -1.99 1.46
N ALA A 41 5.26 -2.53 2.30
CA ALA A 41 6.31 -3.44 1.86
C ALA A 41 6.29 -4.75 2.64
N GLU A 42 6.56 -5.84 1.94
CA GLU A 42 6.85 -7.14 2.55
C GLU A 42 8.36 -7.22 2.85
N PRO A 43 8.76 -7.84 3.99
CA PRO A 43 10.17 -8.06 4.32
C PRO A 43 10.99 -8.84 3.27
N ARG A 44 10.35 -9.51 2.30
CA ARG A 44 11.04 -10.30 1.26
C ARG A 44 11.19 -9.58 -0.08
N ASN A 45 11.36 -8.25 -0.05
CA ASN A 45 11.83 -7.45 -1.19
C ASN A 45 10.76 -7.06 -2.24
N THR A 46 9.47 -7.04 -1.85
CA THR A 46 8.36 -6.53 -2.70
C THR A 46 7.73 -5.31 -2.05
N VAL A 47 7.66 -4.19 -2.79
CA VAL A 47 7.04 -2.94 -2.36
C VAL A 47 5.75 -2.72 -3.14
N LEU A 48 4.65 -2.54 -2.43
CA LEU A 48 3.38 -2.08 -2.96
C LEU A 48 3.25 -0.58 -2.65
N GLU A 49 2.95 0.23 -3.65
CA GLU A 49 2.77 1.67 -3.48
C GLU A 49 1.38 2.05 -3.94
N VAL A 50 0.57 2.62 -3.05
CA VAL A 50 -0.78 3.06 -3.37
C VAL A 50 -0.75 4.58 -3.53
N ILE A 51 -0.85 5.03 -4.78
CA ILE A 51 -0.75 6.45 -5.14
C ILE A 51 -2.16 7.00 -5.27
N PHE A 52 -2.52 7.96 -4.42
CA PHE A 52 -3.81 8.62 -4.47
C PHE A 52 -3.68 10.00 -5.13
N GLY A 53 -4.52 10.27 -6.12
CA GLY A 53 -4.60 11.56 -6.79
C GLY A 53 -5.66 11.60 -7.85
#